data_AF-A0A2V8A159-F1
#
_entry.id   AF-A0A2V8A159-F1
#
_cell.length_a   1.000
_cell.length_b   1.000
_cell.length_c   1.000
_cell.angle_alpha   90.00
_cell.angle_beta   90.00
_cell.angle_gamma   90.00
#
_symmetry.space_group_name_H-M   'P 1'
#
loop_
_entity.id
_entity.type
_entity.pdbx_description
1 polymer ?
#
loop_
_entity_poly.entity_id
_entity_poly.type
_entity_poly.pdbx_seq_one_letter_code
_entity_poly.pdbx_strand_id
1 'polypeptide(L)' 'MKKSATVCIALLAALLLPSFAAAQAAGGIAGVVKDTSGAVMPGVTVEASSPALIERVRSVV' A
#
# COMPACT_ATOMS: atom_id res chain seq x y z
N MET A 1 5.54 0.60 -41.16
CA MET A 1 6.25 1.31 -40.07
C MET A 1 5.30 2.10 -39.16
N LYS A 2 4.46 2.99 -39.71
CA LYS A 2 3.54 3.86 -38.95
C LYS A 2 2.59 3.10 -37.99
N LYS A 3 1.95 2.02 -38.47
CA LYS A 3 1.01 1.20 -37.67
C LYS A 3 1.70 0.45 -36.53
N SER A 4 2.92 -0.03 -36.74
CA SER A 4 3.68 -0.76 -35.72
C SER A 4 4.14 0.17 -34.60
N ALA A 5 4.54 1.41 -34.93
CA ALA A 5 4.86 2.44 -33.95
C ALA A 5 3.65 2.79 -33.07
N THR A 6 2.45 2.91 -33.66
CA THR A 6 1.21 3.16 -32.90
C THR A 6 0.88 2.03 -31.91
N VAL A 7 1.08 0.77 -32.32
CA VAL A 7 0.86 -0.40 -31.45
C VAL A 7 1.85 -0.40 -30.28
N CYS A 8 3.13 -0.11 -30.53
CA CYS A 8 4.13 -0.03 -29.46
C CYS A 8 3.81 1.08 -28.45
N ILE A 9 3.37 2.25 -28.93
CA ILE A 9 3.00 3.38 -28.06
C ILE A 9 1.78 3.02 -27.20
N ALA A 10 0.76 2.39 -27.79
CA ALA A 10 -0.43 1.96 -27.06
C ALA A 10 -0.09 0.91 -25.98
N LEU A 11 0.82 -0.03 -26.29
CA LEU A 11 1.26 -1.05 -25.34
C LEU A 11 2.04 -0.43 -24.17
N LEU A 12 2.92 0.53 -24.44
CA LEU A 12 3.63 1.27 -23.40
C LEU A 12 2.64 2.03 -22.51
N ALA A 13 1.69 2.76 -23.09
CA ALA A 13 0.69 3.51 -22.33
C ALA A 13 -0.16 2.59 -21.44
N ALA A 14 -0.54 1.40 -21.93
CA ALA A 14 -1.26 0.41 -21.15
C ALA A 14 -0.46 -0.10 -19.94
N LEU A 15 0.86 -0.22 -20.07
CA LEU A 15 1.74 -0.65 -18.98
C LEU A 15 1.89 0.40 -17.86
N LEU A 16 1.62 1.68 -18.16
CA LEU A 16 1.60 2.79 -17.19
C LEU A 16 0.23 2.99 -16.52
N LEU A 17 -0.84 2.31 -16.94
CA LEU A 17 -2.15 2.39 -16.27
C LEU A 17 -2.14 1.98 -14.78
N PRO A 18 -1.43 0.92 -14.36
CA PRO A 18 -1.47 0.44 -12.98
C PRO A 18 -0.93 1.47 -11.96
N SER A 19 0.00 2.35 -12.35
CA SER A 19 0.60 3.34 -11.43
C SER A 19 -0.39 4.38 -10.92
N PHE A 20 -1.57 4.50 -11.55
CA PHE A 20 -2.64 5.38 -11.07
C PHE A 20 -3.57 4.70 -10.05
N ALA A 21 -3.42 3.39 -9.82
CA ALA A 21 -4.19 2.72 -8.80
C ALA A 21 -3.64 3.10 -7.41
N ALA A 22 -4.38 3.92 -6.67
CA ALA A 22 -4.05 4.32 -5.29
C ALA A 22 -3.85 3.13 -4.33
N ALA A 23 -4.32 1.93 -4.72
CA ALA A 23 -4.08 0.68 -4.00
C ALA A 23 -2.62 0.17 -4.12
N GLN A 24 -1.82 0.66 -5.06
CA GLN A 24 -0.39 0.36 -5.15
C GLN A 24 0.46 1.19 -4.17
N ALA A 25 -0.11 2.22 -3.54
CA ALA A 25 0.58 2.89 -2.45
C ALA A 25 0.82 1.85 -1.36
N ALA A 26 2.07 1.67 -0.95
CA ALA A 26 2.45 0.77 0.14
C ALA A 26 1.78 1.25 1.45
N GLY A 27 0.52 0.84 1.64
CA GLY A 27 -0.32 1.26 2.76
C GLY A 27 0.20 0.66 4.04
N GLY A 28 0.97 1.44 4.81
CA GLY A 28 1.39 1.09 6.15
C GLY A 28 0.48 1.75 7.20
N ILE A 29 0.14 1.01 8.25
CA ILE A 29 -0.42 1.60 9.47
C ILE A 29 0.76 2.11 10.30
N ALA A 30 0.90 3.43 10.41
CA ALA A 30 1.93 4.11 11.19
C ALA A 30 1.31 4.82 12.40
N GLY A 31 1.89 4.66 13.58
CA GLY A 31 1.41 5.27 14.81
C GLY A 31 2.31 4.91 16.00
N VAL A 32 2.17 5.66 17.10
CA VAL A 32 2.86 5.41 18.38
C VAL A 32 1.83 5.06 19.45
N VAL A 33 2.08 3.99 20.19
CA VAL A 33 1.25 3.60 21.33
C VAL A 33 1.69 4.39 22.56
N LYS A 34 0.75 5.00 23.26
CA LYS A 34 0.99 5.78 24.47
C LYS A 34 0.14 5.27 25.62
N ASP A 35 0.68 5.32 26.84
CA ASP A 35 -0.05 5.09 28.08
C ASP A 35 -0.92 6.31 28.46
N THR A 36 -1.82 6.17 29.45
CA THR A 36 -2.62 7.24 30.07
C THR A 36 -1.82 8.47 30.52
N SER A 37 -0.55 8.29 30.87
CA SER A 37 0.39 9.37 31.22
C SER A 37 1.00 10.10 30.01
N GLY A 38 0.76 9.61 28.79
CA GLY A 38 1.31 10.14 27.54
C GLY A 38 2.70 9.62 27.15
N ALA A 39 3.27 8.72 27.95
CA ALA A 39 4.55 8.06 27.67
C ALA A 39 4.42 7.01 26.55
N VAL A 40 5.44 6.86 25.71
CA VAL A 40 5.48 5.86 24.63
C VAL A 40 5.67 4.47 25.23
N MET A 41 4.84 3.50 24.85
CA MET A 41 4.93 2.12 25.33
C MET A 41 5.79 1.26 24.38
N PRO A 42 6.97 0.77 24.81
CA PRO A 42 7.77 -0.16 24.02
C PRO A 42 7.30 -1.61 24.18
N GLY A 43 7.54 -2.44 23.16
CA GLY A 43 7.28 -3.89 23.21
C GLY A 43 5.82 -4.29 23.07
N VAL A 44 5.00 -3.44 22.44
CA VAL A 44 3.57 -3.67 22.23
C VAL A 44 3.30 -4.15 20.81
N THR A 45 2.46 -5.17 20.68
CA THR A 45 2.03 -5.67 19.37
C THR A 45 0.72 -5.00 18.97
N VAL A 46 0.69 -4.40 17.78
CA VAL A 46 -0.54 -3.82 17.19
C VAL A 46 -1.08 -4.77 16.13
N GLU A 47 -2.31 -5.26 16.30
CA GLU A 47 -3.01 -6.09 15.32
C GLU A 47 -4.14 -5.28 14.67
N ALA A 48 -4.10 -5.17 13.34
CA ALA A 48 -5.16 -4.54 12.55
C ALA A 48 -5.75 -5.54 11.56
N SER A 49 -7.08 -5.70 11.58
CA SER A 49 -7.81 -6.59 10.66
C SER A 49 -8.78 -5.81 9.77
N SER A 50 -8.88 -6.19 8.50
CA SER A 50 -9.81 -5.56 7.56
C SER A 50 -10.16 -6.51 6.40
N PRO A 51 -11.43 -6.52 5.93
CA PRO A 51 -11.85 -7.28 4.75
C PRO A 51 -11.13 -6.85 3.47
N ALA A 52 -10.60 -5.63 3.43
CA ALA A 52 -9.88 -5.08 2.28
C ALA A 52 -8.35 -5.34 2.33
N LEU A 53 -7.83 -5.86 3.46
CA LEU A 53 -6.43 -6.28 3.53
C LEU A 53 -6.25 -7.59 2.76
N ILE A 54 -5.29 -7.62 1.84
CA ILE A 54 -4.92 -8.84 1.10
C ILE A 54 -4.51 -9.96 2.06
N GLU A 55 -3.86 -9.59 3.17
CA GLU A 55 -3.35 -10.50 4.20
C GLU A 55 -4.34 -10.74 5.35
N ARG A 56 -5.53 -10.11 5.33
CA ARG A 56 -6.58 -10.09 6.38
C ARG A 56 -6.18 -9.42 7.70
N VAL A 57 -4.99 -9.71 8.22
CA VAL A 57 -4.44 -9.21 9.48
C VAL A 57 -2.98 -8.81 9.29
N ARG A 58 -2.58 -7.67 9.86
CA ARG A 58 -1.17 -7.24 9.91
C ARG A 58 -0.78 -6.93 11.36
N SER A 59 0.32 -7.53 11.81
CA SER A 59 0.90 -7.30 13.14
C SER A 59 2.23 -6.57 13.05
N VAL A 60 2.45 -5.58 13.91
CA VAL A 60 3.70 -4.82 14.03
C VAL A 60 4.18 -4.87 15.48
N VAL A 61 5.50 -5.01 15.68
CA VAL A 61 6.19 -5.07 16.98
C VAL A 61 6.88 -3.76 17.34
#